data_AF-A0A182N9P2-F1
#
_entry.id   AF-A0A182N9P2-F1
#
_cell.length_a   1.000
_cell.length_b   1.000
_cell.length_c   1.000
_cell.angle_alpha   90.00
_cell.angle_beta   90.00
_cell.angle_gamma   90.00
#
_symmetry.space_group_name_H-M   'P 1'
#
loop_
_entity.id
_entity.type
_entity.pdbx_description
1 polymer ?
#
loop_
_entity_poly.entity_id
_entity_poly.type
_entity_poly.pdbx_seq_one_letter_code
_entity_poly.pdbx_strand_id
1 'polypeptide(L)'
;MNFKPRVATTHNKFLKRITNFTESSDFFIIQRYFEKLYALHYTARGWRDRALWYLYRALYALIYLSYIYKTYWVIHDRQSSSLSSANIFGVLWFFSAVILRVTILEWHYPLMECMQAFLNDHTYQRTDPWTREKRARFYRRSNRLAITVIVINFVEIICFAATNVLKLEDFMLQFRGRIVGGWPVQIVYGVLTMFWGGMYCMGFMVCYLLMSTFKLEVDILLHSLEEVGRELREAGDFEDEGDTFWHDVVNQLRPHIHRLEELFKNLQKLKSVIGPIAFVQYYSTYLVIADCCLILVSVGLSSYSIVYFISMMVFLTESFFLCYCIENLRDLKPRIATVLYNFDWTLRMRRSSDRLAPQYRHVRHTFLLITVQSGSTIHFSFAGIGEISMNSFAQLLEKSYSMLTFLLQFAK
;
A
#
# COMPACT_ATOMS: atom_id res chain seq x y z
N MET A 1 -14.34 39.86 10.81
CA MET A 1 -14.01 38.83 9.80
C MET A 1 -14.43 37.46 10.32
N ASN A 2 -15.54 36.91 9.82
CA ASN A 2 -16.18 35.68 10.31
C ASN A 2 -15.49 34.40 9.76
N PHE A 3 -14.38 33.99 10.37
CA PHE A 3 -13.68 32.74 10.02
C PHE A 3 -14.38 31.47 10.56
N LYS A 4 -15.03 31.55 11.72
CA LYS A 4 -15.69 30.40 12.37
C LYS A 4 -16.79 29.70 11.55
N PRO A 5 -17.76 30.39 10.91
CA PRO A 5 -18.84 29.69 10.21
C PRO A 5 -18.38 28.98 8.93
N ARG A 6 -17.29 29.45 8.30
CA ARG A 6 -16.72 28.87 7.07
C ARG A 6 -15.94 27.58 7.33
N VAL A 7 -15.22 27.51 8.46
CA VAL A 7 -14.47 26.31 8.85
C VAL A 7 -15.42 25.18 9.26
N ALA A 8 -16.47 25.50 10.03
CA ALA A 8 -17.48 24.52 10.46
C ALA A 8 -18.24 23.89 9.27
N THR A 9 -18.63 24.69 8.28
CA THR A 9 -19.29 24.18 7.06
C THR A 9 -18.37 23.33 6.19
N THR A 10 -17.08 23.66 6.11
CA THR A 10 -16.08 22.90 5.34
C THR A 10 -15.77 21.56 6.00
N HIS A 11 -15.64 21.55 7.34
CA HIS A 11 -15.43 20.33 8.12
C HIS A 11 -16.61 19.37 8.01
N ASN A 12 -17.85 19.86 8.14
CA ASN A 12 -19.04 19.02 8.00
C ASN A 12 -19.20 18.46 6.59
N LYS A 13 -18.82 19.21 5.55
CA LYS A 13 -18.79 18.70 4.16
C LYS A 13 -17.73 17.62 3.98
N PHE A 14 -16.56 17.76 4.57
CA PHE A 14 -15.48 16.78 4.49
C PHE A 14 -15.84 15.49 5.23
N LEU A 15 -16.35 15.59 6.47
CA LEU A 15 -16.86 14.44 7.21
C LEU A 15 -17.98 13.72 6.47
N LYS A 16 -18.93 14.47 5.90
CA LYS A 16 -20.01 13.90 5.08
C LYS A 16 -19.46 13.19 3.84
N ARG A 17 -18.38 13.72 3.23
CA ARG A 17 -17.72 13.10 2.08
C ARG A 17 -16.98 11.81 2.45
N ILE A 18 -16.34 11.76 3.63
CA ILE A 18 -15.64 10.56 4.12
C ILE A 18 -16.61 9.45 4.56
N THR A 19 -17.78 9.83 5.07
CA THR A 19 -18.74 8.88 5.66
C THR A 19 -19.75 8.35 4.66
N ASN A 20 -20.19 9.17 3.71
CA ASN A 20 -21.22 8.80 2.75
C ASN A 20 -20.60 8.43 1.41
N PHE A 21 -20.85 7.20 0.99
CA PHE A 21 -20.50 6.75 -0.36
C PHE A 21 -21.47 7.35 -1.39
N THR A 22 -20.90 7.95 -2.41
CA THR A 22 -21.56 8.43 -3.63
C THR A 22 -20.90 7.80 -4.85
N GLU A 23 -21.56 7.77 -5.99
CA GLU A 23 -20.98 7.23 -7.24
C GLU A 23 -19.75 8.02 -7.72
N SER A 24 -19.56 9.24 -7.23
CA SER A 24 -18.38 10.08 -7.49
C SER A 24 -17.35 10.02 -6.35
N SER A 25 -17.45 9.02 -5.46
CA SER A 25 -16.55 8.89 -4.32
C SER A 25 -15.19 8.38 -4.75
N ASP A 26 -14.16 9.07 -4.28
CA ASP A 26 -12.77 8.75 -4.52
C ASP A 26 -12.26 7.90 -3.34
N PHE A 27 -11.92 6.63 -3.60
CA PHE A 27 -11.37 5.72 -2.60
C PHE A 27 -10.05 6.22 -2.00
N PHE A 28 -9.34 7.10 -2.71
CA PHE A 28 -8.02 7.58 -2.38
C PHE A 28 -8.01 9.01 -1.82
N ILE A 29 -9.18 9.59 -1.49
CA ILE A 29 -9.28 11.00 -1.06
C ILE A 29 -8.47 11.29 0.22
N ILE A 30 -8.53 10.38 1.20
CA ILE A 30 -7.78 10.51 2.45
C ILE A 30 -6.30 10.39 2.15
N GLN A 31 -5.92 9.37 1.38
CA GLN A 31 -4.53 9.15 0.97
C GLN A 31 -3.93 10.38 0.29
N ARG A 32 -4.59 10.97 -0.69
CA ARG A 32 -4.13 12.18 -1.41
C ARG A 32 -3.93 13.38 -0.49
N TYR A 33 -4.80 13.53 0.52
CA TYR A 33 -4.64 14.60 1.51
C TYR A 33 -3.34 14.42 2.31
N PHE A 34 -3.05 13.19 2.73
CA PHE A 34 -1.85 12.88 3.50
C PHE A 34 -0.58 12.80 2.64
N GLU A 35 -0.66 12.39 1.38
CA GLU A 35 0.46 12.50 0.43
C GLU A 35 0.94 13.95 0.31
N LYS A 36 0.01 14.91 0.28
CA LYS A 36 0.34 16.33 0.30
C LYS A 36 0.94 16.76 1.65
N LEU A 37 0.34 16.34 2.76
CA LEU A 37 0.79 16.71 4.11
C LEU A 37 2.23 16.24 4.37
N TYR A 38 2.54 15.00 4.01
CA TYR A 38 3.85 14.38 4.22
C TYR A 38 4.85 14.62 3.08
N ALA A 39 4.61 15.61 2.22
CA ALA A 39 5.54 15.97 1.14
C ALA A 39 5.79 14.87 0.06
N LEU A 40 4.97 13.81 0.01
CA LEU A 40 5.12 12.71 -0.95
C LEU A 40 4.87 13.19 -2.38
N HIS A 41 3.70 13.79 -2.64
CA HIS A 41 3.36 14.27 -3.97
C HIS A 41 2.43 15.48 -3.92
N TYR A 42 2.64 16.44 -4.83
CA TYR A 42 1.77 17.58 -5.01
C TYR A 42 1.78 18.07 -6.46
N THR A 43 0.59 18.07 -7.08
CA THR A 43 0.38 18.63 -8.41
C THR A 43 0.23 20.15 -8.33
N ALA A 44 1.36 20.86 -8.41
CA ALA A 44 1.38 22.32 -8.35
C ALA A 44 0.77 22.96 -9.62
N ARG A 45 -0.18 23.89 -9.42
CA ARG A 45 -0.92 24.56 -10.51
C ARG A 45 -0.24 25.82 -11.05
N GLY A 46 0.75 26.36 -10.34
CA GLY A 46 1.48 27.57 -10.74
C GLY A 46 2.91 27.60 -10.21
N TRP A 47 3.70 28.59 -10.65
CA TRP A 47 5.11 28.70 -10.28
C TRP A 47 5.32 28.98 -8.78
N ARG A 48 4.44 29.78 -8.16
CA ARG A 48 4.48 30.06 -6.70
C ARG A 48 4.24 28.79 -5.89
N ASP A 49 3.25 28.00 -6.29
CA ASP A 49 2.93 26.71 -5.68
C ASP A 49 4.09 25.72 -5.81
N ARG A 50 4.75 25.70 -6.97
CA ARG A 50 5.97 24.88 -7.17
C ARG A 50 7.10 25.35 -6.26
N ALA A 51 7.37 26.65 -6.19
CA ALA A 51 8.42 27.20 -5.34
C ALA A 51 8.18 26.87 -3.86
N LEU A 52 6.94 27.02 -3.37
CA LEU A 52 6.57 26.64 -2.00
C LEU A 52 6.72 25.14 -1.76
N TRP A 53 6.35 24.31 -2.73
CA TRP A 53 6.52 22.86 -2.64
C TRP A 53 7.99 22.43 -2.56
N TYR A 54 8.85 23.00 -3.42
CA TYR A 54 10.27 22.71 -3.38
C TYR A 54 10.93 23.25 -2.12
N LEU A 55 10.51 24.42 -1.63
CA LEU A 55 10.96 24.93 -0.33
C LEU A 55 10.56 23.99 0.80
N TYR A 56 9.34 23.48 0.79
CA TYR A 56 8.86 22.51 1.77
C TYR A 56 9.68 21.21 1.74
N ARG A 57 9.96 20.64 0.55
CA ARG A 57 10.83 19.47 0.41
C ARG A 57 12.29 19.75 0.77
N ALA A 58 12.78 20.96 0.51
CA ALA A 58 14.14 21.35 0.89
C ALA A 58 14.33 21.33 2.41
N LEU A 59 13.30 21.64 3.20
CA LEU A 59 13.37 21.51 4.67
C LEU A 59 13.66 20.06 5.10
N TYR A 60 13.00 19.08 4.49
CA TYR A 60 13.29 17.66 4.74
C TYR A 60 14.70 17.28 4.29
N ALA A 61 15.13 17.74 3.11
CA ALA A 61 16.48 17.50 2.62
C ALA A 61 17.55 18.05 3.59
N LEU A 62 17.31 19.21 4.21
CA LEU A 62 18.20 19.78 5.21
C LEU A 62 18.29 18.91 6.48
N ILE A 63 17.18 18.31 6.93
CA ILE A 63 17.21 17.34 8.04
C ILE A 63 18.08 16.14 7.66
N TYR A 64 17.89 15.58 6.48
CA TYR A 64 18.72 14.45 6.02
C TYR A 64 20.21 14.80 5.94
N LEU A 65 20.55 15.96 5.38
CA LEU A 65 21.92 16.47 5.35
C LEU A 65 22.51 16.67 6.74
N SER A 66 21.70 17.10 7.72
CA SER A 66 22.15 17.23 9.11
C SER A 66 22.55 15.87 9.71
N TYR A 67 21.83 14.79 9.37
CA TYR A 67 22.17 13.44 9.83
C TYR A 67 23.39 12.88 9.11
N ILE A 68 23.57 13.15 7.81
CA ILE A 68 24.82 12.82 7.11
C ILE A 68 26.01 13.48 7.80
N TYR A 69 25.89 14.77 8.14
CA TYR A 69 26.94 15.49 8.84
C TYR A 69 27.21 14.91 10.24
N LYS A 70 26.16 14.59 11.01
CA LYS A 70 26.30 13.92 12.32
C LYS A 70 27.02 12.58 12.18
N THR A 71 26.62 11.74 11.23
CA THR A 71 27.26 10.44 10.98
C THR A 71 28.73 10.60 10.60
N TYR A 72 29.05 11.55 9.72
CA TYR A 72 30.43 11.87 9.37
C TYR A 72 31.25 12.26 10.62
N TRP A 73 30.69 13.11 11.48
CA TRP A 73 31.34 13.54 12.71
C TRP A 73 31.58 12.37 13.67
N VAL A 74 30.57 11.52 13.89
CA VAL A 74 30.66 10.34 14.77
C VAL A 74 31.70 9.33 14.29
N ILE A 75 31.81 9.11 12.98
CA ILE A 75 32.84 8.21 12.40
C ILE A 75 34.24 8.76 12.64
N HIS A 76 34.41 10.08 12.50
CA HIS A 76 35.70 10.73 12.62
C HIS A 76 36.12 10.92 14.10
N ASP A 77 35.15 11.14 14.99
CA ASP A 77 35.38 11.33 16.41
C ASP A 77 35.38 9.97 17.14
N ARG A 78 36.59 9.43 17.33
CA ARG A 78 36.84 8.12 17.98
C ARG A 78 36.36 8.02 19.43
N GLN A 79 35.87 9.11 20.02
CA GLN A 79 35.45 9.19 21.42
C GLN A 79 33.93 9.06 21.61
N SER A 80 33.17 8.94 20.51
CA SER A 80 31.73 8.69 20.56
C SER A 80 31.41 7.30 21.10
N SER A 81 30.39 7.20 21.96
CA SER A 81 29.95 5.93 22.52
C SER A 81 29.38 5.03 21.41
N SER A 82 29.64 3.73 21.46
CA SER A 82 29.16 2.75 20.47
C SER A 82 27.63 2.74 20.31
N LEU A 83 26.90 3.27 21.30
CA LEU A 83 25.44 3.35 21.30
C LEU A 83 24.91 4.59 20.58
N SER A 84 25.54 5.75 20.81
CA SER A 84 25.19 6.99 20.11
C SER A 84 25.46 6.86 18.61
N SER A 85 26.55 6.17 18.23
CA SER A 85 26.82 5.87 16.83
C SER A 85 25.76 4.97 16.21
N ALA A 86 25.38 3.87 16.88
CA ALA A 86 24.30 2.99 16.43
C ALA A 86 22.98 3.76 16.20
N ASN A 87 22.55 4.59 17.16
CA ASN A 87 21.35 5.42 17.02
C ASN A 87 21.41 6.35 15.79
N ILE A 88 22.52 7.06 15.60
CA ILE A 88 22.67 8.01 14.48
C ILE A 88 22.70 7.27 13.14
N PHE A 89 23.37 6.11 13.07
CA PHE A 89 23.37 5.25 11.88
C PHE A 89 21.99 4.68 11.57
N GLY A 90 21.26 4.20 12.59
CA GLY A 90 19.90 3.69 12.47
C GLY A 90 18.95 4.72 11.90
N VAL A 91 18.99 5.97 12.40
CA VAL A 91 18.17 7.06 11.89
C VAL A 91 18.57 7.47 10.47
N LEU A 92 19.88 7.55 10.16
CA LEU A 92 20.34 7.85 8.81
C LEU A 92 19.84 6.80 7.80
N TRP A 93 19.93 5.52 8.17
CA TRP A 93 19.45 4.42 7.35
C TRP A 93 17.94 4.49 7.16
N PHE A 94 17.19 4.72 8.24
CA PHE A 94 15.74 4.92 8.18
C PHE A 94 15.35 6.04 7.21
N PHE A 95 16.01 7.20 7.29
CA PHE A 95 15.76 8.31 6.35
C PHE A 95 16.13 7.97 4.92
N SER A 96 17.24 7.25 4.71
CA SER A 96 17.64 6.76 3.39
C SER A 96 16.57 5.86 2.78
N ALA A 97 16.00 4.94 3.59
CA ALA A 97 14.91 4.07 3.18
C ALA A 97 13.63 4.86 2.84
N VAL A 98 13.29 5.90 3.63
CA VAL A 98 12.16 6.79 3.34
C VAL A 98 12.37 7.55 2.03
N ILE A 99 13.54 8.17 1.82
CA ILE A 99 13.86 8.88 0.56
C ILE A 99 13.73 7.93 -0.62
N LEU A 100 14.30 6.73 -0.52
CA LEU A 100 14.25 5.74 -1.58
C LEU A 100 12.80 5.35 -1.89
N ARG A 101 11.98 5.11 -0.86
CA ARG A 101 10.56 4.78 -1.01
C ARG A 101 9.78 5.92 -1.67
N VAL A 102 9.96 7.15 -1.21
CA VAL A 102 9.31 8.34 -1.79
C VAL A 102 9.73 8.54 -3.24
N THR A 103 11.02 8.36 -3.55
CA THR A 103 11.55 8.46 -4.91
C THR A 103 10.92 7.42 -5.84
N ILE A 104 10.80 6.16 -5.38
CA ILE A 104 10.16 5.09 -6.15
C ILE A 104 8.67 5.40 -6.37
N LEU A 105 7.98 5.87 -5.33
CA LEU A 105 6.56 6.26 -5.43
C LEU A 105 6.37 7.43 -6.41
N GLU A 106 7.22 8.45 -6.35
CA GLU A 106 7.16 9.60 -7.25
C GLU A 106 7.47 9.21 -8.70
N TRP A 107 8.47 8.34 -8.90
CA TRP A 107 8.80 7.79 -10.22
C TRP A 107 7.61 7.05 -10.84
N HIS A 108 6.90 6.25 -10.05
CA HIS A 108 5.75 5.48 -10.49
C HIS A 108 4.42 6.23 -10.37
N TYR A 109 4.43 7.50 -9.98
CA TYR A 109 3.22 8.26 -9.72
C TYR A 109 2.27 8.35 -10.92
N PRO A 110 2.73 8.62 -12.17
CA PRO A 110 1.83 8.66 -13.33
C PRO A 110 1.09 7.33 -13.55
N LEU A 111 1.79 6.21 -13.29
CA LEU A 111 1.21 4.88 -13.39
C LEU A 111 0.18 4.63 -12.30
N MET A 112 0.50 5.01 -11.05
CA MET A 112 -0.42 4.93 -9.92
C MET A 112 -1.66 5.80 -10.12
N GLU A 113 -1.52 7.01 -10.67
CA GLU A 113 -2.64 7.90 -10.95
C GLU A 113 -3.59 7.29 -11.99
N CYS A 114 -3.04 6.73 -13.08
CA CYS A 114 -3.83 5.99 -14.08
C CYS A 114 -4.58 4.81 -13.44
N MET A 115 -3.90 4.06 -12.56
CA MET A 115 -4.52 2.95 -11.83
C MET A 115 -5.60 3.41 -10.84
N GLN A 116 -5.36 4.47 -10.09
CA GLN A 116 -6.35 5.04 -9.17
C GLN A 116 -7.58 5.55 -9.93
N ALA A 117 -7.38 6.18 -11.09
CA ALA A 117 -8.46 6.61 -11.96
C ALA A 117 -9.29 5.42 -12.46
N PHE A 118 -8.63 4.33 -12.89
CA PHE A 118 -9.29 3.09 -13.28
C PHE A 118 -10.07 2.45 -12.13
N LEU A 119 -9.50 2.40 -10.92
CA LEU A 119 -10.15 1.79 -9.75
C LEU A 119 -11.26 2.65 -9.15
N ASN A 120 -11.24 3.96 -9.40
CA ASN A 120 -12.33 4.87 -9.07
C ASN A 120 -13.40 4.93 -10.18
N ASP A 121 -13.21 4.24 -11.30
CA ASP A 121 -14.24 4.13 -12.32
C ASP A 121 -15.31 3.13 -11.88
N HIS A 122 -16.44 3.66 -11.42
CA HIS A 122 -17.59 2.89 -10.93
C HIS A 122 -18.59 2.53 -12.03
N THR A 123 -18.24 2.70 -13.32
CA THR A 123 -19.14 2.43 -14.45
C THR A 123 -19.53 0.96 -14.56
N TYR A 124 -18.59 0.04 -14.30
CA TYR A 124 -18.84 -1.39 -14.35
C TYR A 124 -19.79 -1.83 -13.22
N GLN A 125 -20.87 -2.53 -13.58
CA GLN A 125 -21.95 -3.00 -12.69
C GLN A 125 -22.54 -1.88 -11.82
N ARG A 126 -22.74 -0.68 -12.40
CA ARG A 126 -23.29 0.48 -11.68
C ARG A 126 -24.71 0.26 -11.15
N THR A 127 -25.54 -0.44 -11.92
CA THR A 127 -26.96 -0.65 -11.60
C THR A 127 -27.19 -1.78 -10.60
N ASP A 128 -26.20 -2.65 -10.38
CA ASP A 128 -26.32 -3.77 -9.46
C ASP A 128 -26.28 -3.30 -7.99
N PRO A 129 -27.35 -3.52 -7.20
CA PRO A 129 -27.41 -3.11 -5.81
C PRO A 129 -26.34 -3.80 -4.95
N TRP A 130 -25.97 -5.04 -5.26
CA TRP A 130 -24.96 -5.77 -4.49
C TRP A 130 -23.57 -5.14 -4.65
N THR A 131 -23.20 -4.81 -5.89
CA THR A 131 -21.93 -4.14 -6.22
C THR A 131 -21.83 -2.79 -5.53
N ARG A 132 -22.90 -2.00 -5.58
CA ARG A 132 -22.97 -0.70 -4.91
C ARG A 132 -22.79 -0.82 -3.39
N GLU A 133 -23.47 -1.77 -2.75
CA GLU A 133 -23.33 -1.98 -1.30
C GLU A 133 -21.94 -2.50 -0.93
N LYS A 134 -21.34 -3.37 -1.76
CA LYS A 134 -19.97 -3.87 -1.55
C LYS A 134 -18.94 -2.74 -1.64
N ARG A 135 -19.02 -1.88 -2.66
CA ARG A 135 -18.18 -0.68 -2.80
C ARG A 135 -18.39 0.30 -1.64
N ALA A 136 -19.62 0.54 -1.21
CA ALA A 136 -19.94 1.41 -0.08
C ALA A 136 -19.41 0.89 1.27
N ARG A 137 -19.48 -0.42 1.51
CA ARG A 137 -18.90 -1.05 2.71
C ARG A 137 -17.38 -0.97 2.69
N PHE A 138 -16.76 -1.24 1.54
CA PHE A 138 -15.32 -1.10 1.38
C PHE A 138 -14.88 0.35 1.61
N TYR A 139 -15.54 1.34 1.00
CA TYR A 139 -15.27 2.76 1.18
C TYR A 139 -15.20 3.15 2.65
N ARG A 140 -16.24 2.81 3.42
CA ARG A 140 -16.35 3.13 4.85
C ARG A 140 -15.28 2.41 5.68
N ARG A 141 -14.99 1.14 5.35
CA ARG A 141 -13.95 0.34 6.04
C ARG A 141 -12.55 0.88 5.77
N SER A 142 -12.23 1.14 4.51
CA SER A 142 -10.92 1.64 4.08
C SER A 142 -10.65 3.03 4.63
N ASN A 143 -11.65 3.92 4.62
CA ASN A 143 -11.51 5.24 5.25
C ASN A 143 -11.28 5.15 6.76
N ARG A 144 -12.04 4.29 7.44
CA ARG A 144 -11.86 4.07 8.89
C ARG A 144 -10.47 3.51 9.19
N LEU A 145 -10.02 2.52 8.44
CA LEU A 145 -8.70 1.92 8.59
C LEU A 145 -7.60 2.95 8.35
N ALA A 146 -7.70 3.77 7.29
CA ALA A 146 -6.74 4.81 7.01
C ALA A 146 -6.65 5.81 8.17
N ILE A 147 -7.80 6.31 8.66
CA ILE A 147 -7.84 7.22 9.82
C ILE A 147 -7.23 6.55 11.05
N THR A 148 -7.57 5.29 11.34
CA THR A 148 -7.01 4.55 12.47
C THR A 148 -5.49 4.46 12.38
N VAL A 149 -4.93 4.10 11.22
CA VAL A 149 -3.47 4.02 11.02
C VAL A 149 -2.81 5.37 11.23
N ILE A 150 -3.40 6.45 10.70
CA ILE A 150 -2.89 7.81 10.88
C ILE A 150 -2.92 8.23 12.35
N VAL A 151 -4.00 7.92 13.07
CA VAL A 151 -4.10 8.22 14.51
C VAL A 151 -3.06 7.44 15.31
N ILE A 152 -2.86 6.16 15.01
CA ILE A 152 -1.82 5.33 15.65
C ILE A 152 -0.44 5.93 15.39
N ASN A 153 -0.12 6.26 14.14
CA ASN A 153 1.16 6.85 13.78
C ASN A 153 1.37 8.23 14.44
N PHE A 154 0.31 9.04 14.55
CA PHE A 154 0.37 10.33 15.23
C PHE A 154 0.64 10.17 16.74
N VAL A 155 -0.01 9.19 17.39
CA VAL A 155 0.25 8.86 18.81
C VAL A 155 1.68 8.36 18.98
N GLU A 156 2.16 7.48 18.09
CA GLU A 156 3.54 6.99 18.10
C GLU A 156 4.56 8.14 17.97
N ILE A 157 4.32 9.07 17.04
CA ILE A 157 5.13 10.29 16.85
C ILE A 157 5.16 11.12 18.14
N ILE A 158 4.02 11.35 18.79
CA ILE A 158 3.96 12.12 20.04
C ILE A 158 4.74 11.42 21.14
N CYS A 159 4.55 10.10 21.29
CA CYS A 159 5.28 9.30 22.27
C CYS A 159 6.78 9.38 22.03
N PHE A 160 7.24 9.15 20.80
CA PHE A 160 8.66 9.21 20.43
C PHE A 160 9.24 10.62 20.65
N ALA A 161 8.49 11.67 20.32
CA ALA A 161 8.92 13.05 20.56
C ALA A 161 9.12 13.33 22.06
N ALA A 162 8.18 12.89 22.90
CA ALA A 162 8.20 13.11 24.35
C ALA A 162 9.28 12.29 25.08
N THR A 163 9.59 11.09 24.58
CA THR A 163 10.58 10.20 25.22
C THR A 163 11.98 10.38 24.67
N ASN A 164 12.17 10.45 23.36
CA ASN A 164 13.49 10.39 22.74
C ASN A 164 13.93 11.77 22.22
N VAL A 165 13.18 12.36 21.31
CA VAL A 165 13.63 13.54 20.53
C VAL A 165 13.96 14.74 21.40
N LEU A 166 13.12 15.00 22.42
CA LEU A 166 13.29 16.16 23.29
C LEU A 166 14.27 15.93 24.45
N LYS A 167 14.70 14.68 24.68
CA LYS A 167 15.49 14.29 25.86
C LYS A 167 16.88 13.77 25.53
N LEU A 168 17.06 13.11 24.39
CA LEU A 168 18.33 12.53 23.97
C LEU A 168 19.10 13.51 23.09
N GLU A 169 20.35 13.77 23.46
CA GLU A 169 21.23 14.68 22.72
C GLU A 169 21.47 14.21 21.28
N ASP A 170 21.48 12.90 21.03
CA ASP A 170 21.64 12.27 19.71
C ASP A 170 20.61 12.79 18.67
N PHE A 171 19.39 13.08 19.13
CA PHE A 171 18.28 13.55 18.30
C PHE A 171 18.19 15.08 18.20
N MET A 172 18.98 15.81 18.98
CA MET A 172 19.05 17.28 18.91
C MET A 172 19.92 17.75 17.74
N LEU A 173 19.68 18.94 17.22
CA LEU A 173 20.54 19.53 16.19
C LEU A 173 21.93 19.79 16.78
N GLN A 174 22.95 19.17 16.20
CA GLN A 174 24.34 19.25 16.64
C GLN A 174 25.25 19.80 15.55
N PHE A 175 26.24 20.59 15.94
CA PHE A 175 27.35 21.02 15.09
C PHE A 175 28.65 20.81 15.85
N ARG A 176 29.62 20.09 15.24
CA ARG A 176 30.87 19.70 15.92
C ARG A 176 30.65 19.03 17.29
N GLY A 177 29.65 18.16 17.39
CA GLY A 177 29.29 17.46 18.63
C GLY A 177 28.64 18.32 19.72
N ARG A 178 28.34 19.60 19.48
CA ARG A 178 27.64 20.46 20.44
C ARG A 178 26.23 20.78 19.96
N ILE A 179 25.28 20.81 20.89
CA ILE A 179 23.90 21.22 20.63
C ILE A 179 23.89 22.68 20.17
N VAL A 180 23.29 22.95 19.00
CA VAL A 180 23.23 24.29 18.42
C VAL A 180 21.81 24.83 18.45
N GLY A 181 21.67 26.09 18.83
CA GLY A 181 20.39 26.79 18.87
C GLY A 181 19.68 26.65 20.21
N GLY A 182 18.72 27.54 20.46
CA GLY A 182 17.89 27.51 21.65
C GLY A 182 16.80 26.43 21.58
N TRP A 183 16.08 26.25 22.68
CA TRP A 183 14.95 25.32 22.80
C TRP A 183 13.92 25.41 21.64
N PRO A 184 13.54 26.59 21.11
CA PRO A 184 12.63 26.67 19.98
C PRO A 184 13.17 26.01 18.70
N VAL A 185 14.48 26.13 18.44
CA VAL A 185 15.11 25.52 17.26
C VAL A 185 15.10 24.00 17.37
N GLN A 186 15.35 23.48 18.57
CA GLN A 186 15.34 22.05 18.85
C GLN A 186 13.94 21.44 18.70
N ILE A 187 12.89 22.16 19.11
CA ILE A 187 11.51 21.73 18.87
C ILE A 187 11.21 21.69 17.38
N VAL A 188 11.53 22.75 16.63
CA VAL A 188 11.24 22.78 15.20
C VAL A 188 11.98 21.66 14.47
N TYR A 189 13.26 21.47 14.78
CA TYR A 189 14.07 20.37 14.25
C TYR A 189 13.47 19.00 14.61
N GLY A 190 13.12 18.80 15.87
CA GLY A 190 12.51 17.56 16.35
C GLY A 190 11.17 17.26 15.68
N VAL A 191 10.28 18.25 15.58
CA VAL A 191 9.00 18.11 14.88
C VAL A 191 9.23 17.75 13.42
N LEU A 192 10.09 18.46 12.69
CA LEU A 192 10.41 18.14 11.29
C LEU A 192 11.00 16.73 11.13
N THR A 193 11.82 16.29 12.08
CA THR A 193 12.39 14.95 12.14
C THR A 193 11.27 13.90 12.30
N MET A 194 10.23 14.18 13.10
CA MET A 194 9.11 13.25 13.29
C MET A 194 8.23 13.04 12.06
N PHE A 195 8.11 14.05 11.19
CA PHE A 195 7.33 13.90 9.96
C PHE A 195 7.92 12.82 9.02
N TRP A 196 9.19 12.46 9.17
CA TRP A 196 9.79 11.32 8.48
C TRP A 196 9.16 9.97 8.84
N GLY A 197 8.76 9.78 10.11
CA GLY A 197 8.02 8.60 10.54
C GLY A 197 6.68 8.46 9.81
N GLY A 198 5.96 9.56 9.68
CA GLY A 198 4.70 9.57 8.92
C GLY A 198 4.90 9.40 7.41
N MET A 199 5.96 9.97 6.82
CA MET A 199 6.33 9.72 5.42
C MET A 199 6.52 8.23 5.13
N TYR A 200 7.16 7.51 6.05
CA TYR A 200 7.36 6.07 5.93
C TYR A 200 6.02 5.33 5.85
N CYS A 201 5.15 5.51 6.85
CA CYS A 201 3.85 4.82 6.92
C CYS A 201 2.92 5.17 5.76
N MET A 202 2.99 6.41 5.26
CA MET A 202 2.19 6.82 4.09
C MET A 202 2.53 6.02 2.85
N GLY A 203 3.81 5.71 2.61
CA GLY A 203 4.18 4.89 1.46
C GLY A 203 3.58 3.47 1.52
N PHE A 204 3.40 2.92 2.73
CA PHE A 204 2.70 1.64 2.93
C PHE A 204 1.20 1.78 2.67
N MET A 205 0.58 2.81 3.23
CA MET A 205 -0.86 3.08 3.06
C MET A 205 -1.26 3.19 1.59
N VAL A 206 -0.45 3.85 0.77
CA VAL A 206 -0.66 3.97 -0.69
C VAL A 206 -0.74 2.59 -1.35
N CYS A 207 0.25 1.74 -1.08
CA CYS A 207 0.32 0.40 -1.65
C CYS A 207 -0.84 -0.48 -1.15
N TYR A 208 -1.12 -0.43 0.15
CA TYR A 208 -2.19 -1.19 0.78
C TYR A 208 -3.56 -0.86 0.19
N LEU A 209 -3.88 0.43 0.04
CA LEU A 209 -5.15 0.87 -0.53
C LEU A 209 -5.25 0.49 -2.01
N LEU A 210 -4.17 0.61 -2.77
CA LEU A 210 -4.14 0.23 -4.18
C LEU A 210 -4.42 -1.27 -4.36
N MET A 211 -3.72 -2.13 -3.61
CA MET A 211 -3.94 -3.58 -3.65
C MET A 211 -5.32 -3.99 -3.17
N SER A 212 -5.81 -3.40 -2.07
CA SER A 212 -7.10 -3.74 -1.49
C SER A 212 -8.26 -3.33 -2.38
N THR A 213 -8.15 -2.17 -3.05
CA THR A 213 -9.15 -1.69 -4.01
C THR A 213 -9.12 -2.53 -5.29
N PHE A 214 -7.93 -2.94 -5.74
CA PHE A 214 -7.81 -3.88 -6.86
C PHE A 214 -8.48 -5.22 -6.54
N LYS A 215 -8.23 -5.79 -5.35
CA LYS A 215 -8.89 -7.02 -4.88
C LYS A 215 -10.42 -6.88 -4.86
N LEU A 216 -10.93 -5.74 -4.38
CA LEU A 216 -12.36 -5.46 -4.39
C LEU A 216 -12.97 -5.54 -5.79
N GLU A 217 -12.37 -4.87 -6.78
CA GLU A 217 -12.89 -4.86 -8.15
C GLU A 217 -12.85 -6.24 -8.80
N VAL A 218 -11.84 -7.05 -8.50
CA VAL A 218 -11.81 -8.46 -8.93
C VAL A 218 -12.90 -9.28 -8.25
N ASP A 219 -13.11 -9.10 -6.94
CA ASP A 219 -14.18 -9.79 -6.21
C ASP A 219 -15.59 -9.35 -6.66
N ILE A 220 -15.75 -8.18 -7.30
CA ILE A 220 -16.99 -7.74 -7.94
C ILE A 220 -17.16 -8.43 -9.30
N LEU A 221 -16.09 -8.45 -10.11
CA LEU A 221 -16.09 -9.15 -11.39
C LEU A 221 -16.41 -10.65 -11.22
N LEU A 222 -15.79 -11.31 -10.25
CA LEU A 222 -16.02 -12.73 -9.97
C LEU A 222 -17.48 -13.01 -9.64
N HIS A 223 -18.06 -12.23 -8.74
CA HIS A 223 -19.47 -12.40 -8.37
C HIS A 223 -20.41 -12.17 -9.57
N SER A 224 -20.13 -11.15 -10.38
CA SER A 224 -20.91 -10.89 -11.59
C SER A 224 -20.78 -12.01 -12.62
N LEU A 225 -19.61 -12.65 -12.74
CA LEU A 225 -19.43 -13.80 -13.62
C LEU A 225 -20.17 -15.03 -13.08
N GLU A 226 -20.17 -15.26 -11.77
CA GLU A 226 -20.93 -16.32 -11.13
C GLU A 226 -22.45 -16.14 -11.33
N GLU A 227 -22.94 -14.90 -11.21
CA GLU A 227 -24.35 -14.56 -11.42
C GLU A 227 -24.79 -14.84 -12.86
N VAL A 228 -24.03 -14.37 -13.86
CA VAL A 228 -24.29 -14.71 -15.27
C VAL A 228 -24.22 -16.21 -15.50
N GLY A 229 -23.28 -16.92 -14.86
CA GLY A 229 -23.23 -18.38 -14.91
C GLY A 229 -24.47 -19.07 -14.34
N ARG A 230 -25.08 -18.50 -13.31
CA ARG A 230 -26.33 -18.98 -12.73
C ARG A 230 -27.54 -18.69 -13.63
N GLU A 231 -27.68 -17.45 -14.10
CA GLU A 231 -28.78 -17.04 -14.99
C GLU A 231 -28.79 -17.87 -16.28
N LEU A 232 -27.62 -18.07 -16.90
CA LEU A 232 -27.49 -18.90 -18.10
C LEU A 232 -27.77 -20.38 -17.85
N ARG A 233 -27.51 -20.88 -16.63
CA ARG A 233 -27.83 -22.26 -16.25
C ARG A 233 -29.34 -22.46 -16.07
N GLU A 234 -30.04 -21.45 -15.57
CA GLU A 234 -31.50 -21.46 -15.42
C GLU A 234 -32.21 -21.26 -16.77
N ALA A 235 -31.63 -20.50 -17.70
CA ALA A 235 -32.14 -20.31 -19.05
C ALA A 235 -31.88 -21.51 -20.00
N GLY A 236 -31.13 -22.53 -19.59
CA GLY A 236 -30.69 -23.64 -20.45
C GLY A 236 -31.76 -24.65 -20.89
N ASP A 237 -33.04 -24.44 -20.59
CA ASP A 237 -34.17 -25.33 -20.95
C ASP A 237 -34.91 -24.94 -22.25
N PHE A 238 -34.46 -23.92 -22.99
CA PHE A 238 -35.11 -23.51 -24.24
C PHE A 238 -34.53 -24.25 -25.47
N GLU A 239 -35.25 -25.26 -25.96
CA GLU A 239 -34.86 -26.09 -27.12
C GLU A 239 -34.97 -25.40 -28.50
N ASP A 240 -35.58 -24.21 -28.63
CA ASP A 240 -36.10 -23.75 -29.94
C ASP A 240 -35.49 -22.46 -30.55
N GLU A 241 -34.59 -21.73 -29.86
CA GLU A 241 -34.01 -20.45 -30.37
C GLU A 241 -32.47 -20.35 -30.24
N GLY A 242 -31.75 -21.30 -30.86
CA GLY A 242 -30.30 -21.43 -30.71
C GLY A 242 -29.46 -20.19 -31.09
N ASP A 243 -29.74 -19.53 -32.23
CA ASP A 243 -28.96 -18.36 -32.67
C ASP A 243 -29.17 -17.13 -31.75
N THR A 244 -30.41 -16.91 -31.29
CA THR A 244 -30.78 -15.82 -30.38
C THR A 244 -30.14 -16.02 -29.01
N PHE A 245 -30.16 -17.26 -28.51
CA PHE A 245 -29.53 -17.64 -27.25
C PHE A 245 -28.02 -17.36 -27.26
N TRP A 246 -27.31 -17.76 -28.32
CA TRP A 246 -25.87 -17.54 -28.42
C TRP A 246 -25.51 -16.06 -28.54
N HIS A 247 -26.31 -15.30 -29.26
CA HIS A 247 -26.13 -13.86 -29.35
C HIS A 247 -26.30 -13.20 -27.96
N ASP A 248 -27.30 -13.63 -27.20
CA ASP A 248 -27.56 -13.14 -25.85
C ASP A 248 -26.44 -13.51 -24.86
N VAL A 249 -25.99 -14.78 -24.84
CA VAL A 249 -24.86 -15.26 -24.02
C VAL A 249 -23.58 -14.46 -24.31
N VAL A 250 -23.26 -14.26 -25.59
CA VAL A 250 -22.06 -13.49 -25.99
C VAL A 250 -22.21 -12.03 -25.58
N ASN A 251 -23.40 -11.44 -25.70
CA ASN A 251 -23.65 -10.06 -25.33
C ASN A 251 -23.57 -9.86 -23.81
N GLN A 252 -24.06 -10.81 -23.01
CA GLN A 252 -23.95 -10.78 -21.55
C GLN A 252 -22.51 -11.00 -21.07
N LEU A 253 -21.76 -11.90 -21.70
CA LEU A 253 -20.40 -12.24 -21.26
C LEU A 253 -19.33 -11.24 -21.71
N ARG A 254 -19.50 -10.61 -22.88
CA ARG A 254 -18.57 -9.62 -23.45
C ARG A 254 -18.13 -8.52 -22.47
N PRO A 255 -19.03 -7.83 -21.75
CA PRO A 255 -18.61 -6.79 -20.79
C PRO A 255 -17.74 -7.35 -19.66
N HIS A 256 -17.99 -8.58 -19.21
CA HIS A 256 -17.20 -9.22 -18.15
C HIS A 256 -15.80 -9.61 -18.62
N ILE A 257 -15.68 -10.18 -19.82
CA ILE A 257 -14.38 -10.53 -20.41
C ILE A 257 -13.57 -9.25 -20.68
N HIS A 258 -14.21 -8.19 -21.16
CA HIS A 258 -13.52 -6.92 -21.39
C HIS A 258 -12.98 -6.34 -20.06
N ARG A 259 -13.80 -6.34 -19.01
CA ARG A 259 -13.36 -5.89 -17.68
C ARG A 259 -12.24 -6.77 -17.10
N LEU A 260 -12.30 -8.08 -17.33
CA LEU A 260 -11.25 -9.02 -16.93
C LEU A 260 -9.91 -8.70 -17.60
N GLU A 261 -9.93 -8.43 -18.91
CA GLU A 261 -8.74 -8.05 -19.68
C GLU A 261 -8.13 -6.75 -19.15
N GLU A 262 -8.96 -5.73 -18.88
CA GLU A 262 -8.52 -4.47 -18.28
C GLU A 262 -7.88 -4.69 -16.90
N LEU A 263 -8.49 -5.53 -16.06
CA LEU A 263 -7.95 -5.87 -14.75
C LEU A 263 -6.59 -6.55 -14.88
N PHE A 264 -6.43 -7.50 -15.80
CA PHE A 264 -5.13 -8.16 -16.01
C PHE A 264 -4.05 -7.20 -16.52
N LYS A 265 -4.38 -6.28 -17.44
CA LYS A 265 -3.44 -5.22 -17.86
C LYS A 265 -3.03 -4.34 -16.69
N ASN A 266 -3.98 -3.93 -15.85
CA ASN A 266 -3.69 -3.12 -14.67
C ASN A 266 -2.96 -3.89 -13.56
N LEU A 267 -3.16 -5.21 -13.45
CA LEU A 267 -2.44 -6.06 -12.50
C LEU A 267 -0.95 -6.17 -12.85
N GLN A 268 -0.60 -6.21 -14.14
CA GLN A 268 0.79 -6.15 -14.58
C GLN A 268 1.45 -4.82 -14.21
N LYS A 269 0.74 -3.71 -14.40
CA LYS A 269 1.18 -2.37 -13.95
C LYS A 269 1.33 -2.31 -12.43
N LEU A 270 0.39 -2.90 -11.68
CA LEU A 270 0.46 -2.97 -10.23
C LEU A 270 1.72 -3.71 -9.76
N LYS A 271 2.05 -4.82 -10.42
CA LYS A 271 3.26 -5.61 -10.13
C LYS A 271 4.53 -4.78 -10.33
N SER A 272 4.63 -3.96 -11.38
CA SER A 272 5.83 -3.15 -11.61
C SER A 272 6.00 -2.05 -10.57
N VAL A 273 4.92 -1.55 -9.98
CA VAL A 273 4.97 -0.56 -8.88
C VAL A 273 5.30 -1.22 -7.54
N ILE A 274 4.63 -2.33 -7.20
CA ILE A 274 4.77 -2.97 -5.89
C ILE A 274 6.14 -3.61 -5.71
N GLY A 275 6.70 -4.25 -6.74
CA GLY A 275 7.95 -5.00 -6.64
C GLY A 275 9.11 -4.20 -6.00
N PRO A 276 9.48 -3.03 -6.55
CA PRO A 276 10.51 -2.18 -5.97
C PRO A 276 10.18 -1.67 -4.57
N ILE A 277 8.93 -1.30 -4.30
CA ILE A 277 8.51 -0.80 -2.97
C ILE A 277 8.61 -1.91 -1.93
N ALA A 278 8.17 -3.12 -2.28
CA ALA A 278 8.24 -4.27 -1.39
C ALA A 278 9.68 -4.68 -1.10
N PHE A 279 10.58 -4.58 -2.08
CA PHE A 279 12.02 -4.78 -1.85
C PHE A 279 12.55 -3.80 -0.80
N VAL A 280 12.31 -2.50 -0.99
CA VAL A 280 12.75 -1.49 -0.02
C VAL A 280 12.11 -1.71 1.35
N GLN A 281 10.82 -2.03 1.42
CA GLN A 281 10.14 -2.32 2.69
C GLN A 281 10.80 -3.50 3.42
N TYR A 282 11.05 -4.61 2.73
CA TYR A 282 11.57 -5.84 3.33
C TYR A 282 12.95 -5.62 3.95
N TYR A 283 13.89 -5.08 3.16
CA TYR A 283 15.27 -4.87 3.63
C TYR A 283 15.37 -3.70 4.63
N SER A 284 14.57 -2.64 4.46
CA SER A 284 14.53 -1.57 5.46
C SER A 284 13.97 -2.07 6.79
N THR A 285 12.89 -2.86 6.77
CA THR A 285 12.31 -3.44 7.99
C THR A 285 13.31 -4.34 8.70
N TYR A 286 14.00 -5.22 7.97
CA TYR A 286 15.03 -6.07 8.56
C TYR A 286 16.11 -5.28 9.30
N LEU A 287 16.62 -4.22 8.66
CA LEU A 287 17.69 -3.40 9.25
C LEU A 287 17.21 -2.52 10.40
N VAL A 288 15.98 -2.02 10.35
CA VAL A 288 15.40 -1.26 11.46
C VAL A 288 15.12 -2.18 12.65
N ILE A 289 14.66 -3.42 12.43
CA ILE A 289 14.51 -4.40 13.50
C ILE A 289 15.87 -4.73 14.12
N ALA A 290 16.89 -4.95 13.29
CA ALA A 290 18.26 -5.16 13.74
C ALA A 290 18.76 -4.03 14.66
N ASP A 291 18.53 -2.78 14.26
CA ASP A 291 18.86 -1.58 15.04
C ASP A 291 18.07 -1.52 16.36
N CYS A 292 16.76 -1.74 16.32
CA CYS A 292 15.91 -1.78 17.52
C CYS A 292 16.37 -2.87 18.51
N CYS A 293 16.74 -4.05 18.02
CA CYS A 293 17.26 -5.14 18.84
C CYS A 293 18.59 -4.76 19.51
N LEU A 294 19.51 -4.12 18.78
CA LEU A 294 20.77 -3.64 19.35
C LEU A 294 20.54 -2.63 20.49
N ILE A 295 19.63 -1.68 20.29
CA ILE A 295 19.28 -0.66 21.30
C ILE A 295 18.61 -1.32 22.52
N LEU A 296 17.69 -2.27 22.30
CA LEU A 296 17.00 -3.00 23.38
C LEU A 296 17.97 -3.81 24.25
N VAL A 297 18.93 -4.48 23.63
CA VAL A 297 19.93 -5.30 24.33
C VAL A 297 20.90 -4.43 25.14
N SER A 298 21.30 -3.27 24.60
CA SER A 298 22.29 -2.40 25.23
C SER A 298 21.73 -1.50 26.34
N VAL A 299 20.50 -1.00 26.20
CA VAL A 299 19.86 -0.12 27.19
C VAL A 299 18.99 -0.91 28.19
N GLY A 300 18.56 -2.13 27.83
CA GLY A 300 17.57 -2.89 28.57
C GLY A 300 16.15 -2.34 28.41
N LEU A 301 15.19 -2.90 29.17
CA LEU A 301 13.79 -2.45 29.17
C LEU A 301 13.63 -1.22 30.07
N SER A 302 13.64 -0.03 29.45
CA SER A 302 13.42 1.27 30.08
C SER A 302 12.28 2.00 29.38
N SER A 303 11.81 3.13 29.93
CA SER A 303 10.78 3.95 29.28
C SER A 303 11.18 4.41 27.86
N TYR A 304 12.48 4.54 27.59
CA TYR A 304 12.99 4.94 26.27
C TYR A 304 12.91 3.80 25.26
N SER A 305 13.17 2.57 25.69
CA SER A 305 13.23 1.40 24.80
C SER A 305 11.87 0.79 24.46
N ILE A 306 10.83 1.11 25.24
CA ILE A 306 9.43 0.76 24.91
C ILE A 306 9.02 1.33 23.53
N VAL A 307 9.47 2.53 23.18
CA VAL A 307 9.07 3.13 21.90
C VAL A 307 9.70 2.40 20.72
N TYR A 308 10.95 1.95 20.84
CA TYR A 308 11.59 1.11 19.82
C TYR A 308 10.88 -0.24 19.65
N PHE A 309 10.40 -0.82 20.74
CA PHE A 309 9.58 -2.04 20.67
C PHE A 309 8.24 -1.80 19.95
N ILE A 310 7.56 -0.68 20.23
CA ILE A 310 6.33 -0.31 19.52
C ILE A 310 6.61 -0.13 18.03
N SER A 311 7.66 0.62 17.67
CA SER A 311 8.02 0.82 16.26
C SER A 311 8.38 -0.49 15.56
N MET A 312 9.13 -1.38 16.21
CA MET A 312 9.40 -2.74 15.70
C MET A 312 8.10 -3.50 15.37
N MET A 313 7.11 -3.46 16.26
CA MET A 313 5.81 -4.10 16.02
C MET A 313 5.03 -3.44 14.87
N VAL A 314 5.13 -2.12 14.70
CA VAL A 314 4.53 -1.41 13.56
C VAL A 314 5.17 -1.85 12.24
N PHE A 315 6.50 -1.88 12.14
CA PHE A 315 7.20 -2.32 10.91
C PHE A 315 6.93 -3.80 10.56
N LEU A 316 6.85 -4.66 11.57
CA LEU A 316 6.45 -6.06 11.38
C LEU A 316 5.02 -6.16 10.88
N THR A 317 4.11 -5.38 11.43
CA THR A 317 2.70 -5.35 11.02
C THR A 317 2.55 -4.87 9.58
N GLU A 318 3.29 -3.82 9.18
CA GLU A 318 3.31 -3.36 7.79
C GLU A 318 3.83 -4.43 6.84
N SER A 319 4.93 -5.09 7.18
CA SER A 319 5.51 -6.17 6.37
C SER A 319 4.57 -7.36 6.25
N PHE A 320 3.89 -7.72 7.35
CA PHE A 320 2.84 -8.74 7.34
C PHE A 320 1.71 -8.38 6.38
N PHE A 321 1.14 -7.18 6.50
CA PHE A 321 0.03 -6.77 5.63
C PHE A 321 0.44 -6.67 4.17
N LEU A 322 1.65 -6.21 3.88
CA LEU A 322 2.17 -6.15 2.51
C LEU A 322 2.23 -7.56 1.91
N CYS A 323 2.88 -8.50 2.59
CA CYS A 323 2.98 -9.89 2.14
C CYS A 323 1.60 -10.55 2.06
N TYR A 324 0.70 -10.28 3.01
CA TYR A 324 -0.66 -10.81 3.01
C TYR A 324 -1.47 -10.32 1.81
N CYS A 325 -1.41 -9.02 1.51
CA CYS A 325 -2.08 -8.44 0.35
C CYS A 325 -1.55 -9.03 -0.96
N ILE A 326 -0.24 -9.22 -1.07
CA ILE A 326 0.38 -9.83 -2.27
C ILE A 326 -0.05 -11.28 -2.44
N GLU A 327 -0.11 -12.08 -1.37
CA GLU A 327 -0.60 -13.46 -1.43
C GLU A 327 -2.07 -13.49 -1.90
N ASN A 328 -2.91 -12.61 -1.34
CA ASN A 328 -4.29 -12.47 -1.80
C ASN A 328 -4.41 -12.09 -3.28
N LEU A 329 -3.48 -11.26 -3.79
CA LEU A 329 -3.44 -10.90 -5.21
C LEU A 329 -2.97 -12.05 -6.09
N ARG A 330 -2.05 -12.90 -5.60
CA ARG A 330 -1.60 -14.11 -6.30
C ARG A 330 -2.77 -15.10 -6.49
N ASP A 331 -3.61 -15.24 -5.47
CA ASP A 331 -4.77 -16.15 -5.49
C ASP A 331 -5.92 -15.68 -6.39
N LEU A 332 -5.90 -14.43 -6.88
CA LEU A 332 -6.97 -13.91 -7.74
C LEU A 332 -7.07 -14.65 -9.07
N LYS A 333 -5.92 -14.91 -9.71
CA LYS A 333 -5.88 -15.57 -11.02
C LYS A 333 -6.42 -17.00 -10.98
N PRO A 334 -5.99 -17.87 -10.04
CA PRO A 334 -6.59 -19.17 -9.83
C PRO A 334 -8.09 -19.10 -9.54
N ARG A 335 -8.56 -18.16 -8.71
CA ARG A 335 -9.99 -17.98 -8.43
C ARG A 335 -10.80 -17.64 -9.68
N ILE A 336 -10.28 -16.76 -10.54
CA ILE A 336 -10.87 -16.47 -11.84
C ILE A 336 -10.94 -17.73 -12.69
N ALA A 337 -9.84 -18.50 -12.78
CA ALA A 337 -9.83 -19.76 -13.52
C ALA A 337 -10.86 -20.76 -12.98
N THR A 338 -11.04 -20.87 -11.66
CA THR A 338 -12.04 -21.75 -11.03
C THR A 338 -13.47 -21.32 -11.37
N VAL A 339 -13.78 -20.01 -11.31
CA VAL A 339 -15.11 -19.50 -11.70
C VAL A 339 -15.36 -19.77 -13.18
N LEU A 340 -14.38 -19.52 -14.06
CA LEU A 340 -14.51 -19.84 -15.49
C LEU A 340 -14.65 -21.34 -15.76
N TYR A 341 -14.02 -22.20 -14.94
CA TYR A 341 -14.13 -23.66 -15.04
C TYR A 341 -15.49 -24.18 -14.57
N ASN A 342 -16.06 -23.59 -13.51
CA ASN A 342 -17.35 -23.95 -12.94
C ASN A 342 -18.56 -23.60 -13.82
N PHE A 343 -18.34 -22.98 -14.98
CA PHE A 343 -19.34 -22.86 -16.03
C PHE A 343 -19.61 -24.24 -16.66
N ASP A 344 -20.36 -25.07 -15.93
CA ASP A 344 -20.80 -26.44 -16.26
C ASP A 344 -21.48 -26.55 -17.64
N TRP A 345 -22.00 -25.44 -18.19
CA TRP A 345 -22.66 -25.41 -19.49
C TRP A 345 -21.72 -25.72 -20.65
N THR A 346 -20.39 -25.53 -20.50
CA THR A 346 -19.41 -26.00 -21.51
C THR A 346 -19.47 -27.50 -21.75
N LEU A 347 -19.89 -28.28 -20.73
CA LEU A 347 -20.09 -29.72 -20.81
C LEU A 347 -21.54 -30.09 -21.17
N ARG A 348 -22.53 -29.25 -20.80
CA ARG A 348 -23.96 -29.47 -21.09
C ARG A 348 -24.43 -28.96 -22.44
N MET A 349 -23.60 -28.20 -23.17
CA MET A 349 -23.84 -27.86 -24.57
C MET A 349 -23.69 -29.10 -25.47
N ARG A 350 -24.69 -29.97 -25.33
CA ARG A 350 -24.88 -31.20 -26.06
C ARG A 350 -25.34 -30.82 -27.47
N ARG A 351 -24.42 -30.93 -28.44
CA ARG A 351 -24.70 -31.03 -29.89
C ARG A 351 -25.94 -30.25 -30.37
N SER A 352 -26.01 -28.95 -30.13
CA SER A 352 -27.06 -28.11 -30.71
C SER A 352 -26.76 -27.87 -32.19
N SER A 353 -27.06 -28.85 -33.05
CA SER A 353 -26.93 -28.84 -34.52
C SER A 353 -25.52 -28.56 -35.10
N ASP A 354 -25.17 -29.17 -36.23
CA ASP A 354 -23.91 -28.88 -36.96
C ASP A 354 -23.76 -27.40 -37.34
N ARG A 355 -24.88 -26.66 -37.37
CA ARG A 355 -24.96 -25.26 -37.79
C ARG A 355 -24.40 -24.28 -36.74
N LEU A 356 -24.43 -24.62 -35.45
CA LEU A 356 -23.99 -23.77 -34.33
C LEU A 356 -22.60 -24.15 -33.78
N ALA A 357 -21.99 -25.22 -34.31
CA ALA A 357 -20.64 -25.66 -33.98
C ALA A 357 -19.52 -24.60 -34.08
N PRO A 358 -19.52 -23.62 -35.00
CA PRO A 358 -18.46 -22.60 -35.03
C PRO A 358 -18.54 -21.60 -33.88
N GLN A 359 -19.74 -21.16 -33.48
CA GLN A 359 -19.92 -20.20 -32.38
C GLN A 359 -19.53 -20.83 -31.03
N TYR A 360 -19.98 -22.07 -30.78
CA TYR A 360 -19.56 -22.86 -29.63
C TYR A 360 -18.03 -23.01 -29.55
N ARG A 361 -17.38 -23.35 -30.68
CA ARG A 361 -15.91 -23.47 -30.73
C ARG A 361 -15.23 -22.15 -30.40
N HIS A 362 -15.74 -21.03 -30.90
CA HIS A 362 -15.18 -19.72 -30.62
C HIS A 362 -15.26 -19.37 -29.12
N VAL A 363 -16.43 -19.54 -28.50
CA VAL A 363 -16.62 -19.24 -27.08
C VAL A 363 -15.79 -20.17 -26.22
N ARG A 364 -15.82 -21.48 -26.47
CA ARG A 364 -14.99 -22.47 -25.77
C ARG A 364 -13.50 -22.16 -25.88
N HIS A 365 -13.03 -21.77 -27.07
CA HIS A 365 -11.64 -21.40 -27.28
C HIS A 365 -11.25 -20.17 -26.45
N THR A 366 -12.11 -19.14 -26.41
CA THR A 366 -11.90 -17.95 -25.58
C THR A 366 -11.85 -18.28 -24.09
N PHE A 367 -12.78 -19.10 -23.58
CA PHE A 367 -12.75 -19.57 -22.19
C PHE A 367 -11.48 -20.36 -21.89
N LEU A 368 -11.08 -21.30 -22.75
CA LEU A 368 -9.85 -22.07 -22.57
C LEU A 368 -8.61 -21.18 -22.57
N LEU A 369 -8.53 -20.19 -23.46
CA LEU A 369 -7.42 -19.23 -23.48
C LEU A 369 -7.37 -18.43 -22.16
N ILE A 370 -8.51 -17.92 -21.70
CA ILE A 370 -8.57 -17.17 -20.44
C ILE A 370 -8.19 -18.08 -19.27
N THR A 371 -8.67 -19.32 -19.22
CA THR A 371 -8.34 -20.28 -18.16
C THR A 371 -6.86 -20.66 -18.18
N VAL A 372 -6.27 -20.90 -19.35
CA VAL A 372 -4.82 -21.17 -19.48
C VAL A 372 -4.00 -19.95 -19.03
N GLN A 373 -4.39 -18.75 -19.44
CA GLN A 373 -3.72 -17.51 -19.03
C GLN A 373 -3.87 -17.22 -17.53
N SER A 374 -5.04 -17.54 -16.97
CA SER A 374 -5.37 -17.38 -15.55
C SER A 374 -4.79 -18.49 -14.66
N GLY A 375 -4.48 -19.66 -15.23
CA GLY A 375 -3.83 -20.77 -14.52
C GLY A 375 -2.37 -20.51 -14.16
N SER A 376 -1.71 -19.54 -14.82
CA SER A 376 -0.38 -19.09 -14.43
C SER A 376 -0.44 -18.21 -13.18
N THR A 377 0.10 -18.69 -12.05
CA THR A 377 0.22 -17.91 -10.82
C THR A 377 1.04 -16.63 -11.09
N ILE A 378 0.60 -15.50 -10.54
CA ILE A 378 1.37 -14.25 -10.66
C ILE A 378 2.49 -14.30 -9.64
N HIS A 379 3.71 -14.47 -10.13
CA HIS A 379 4.89 -14.31 -9.30
C HIS A 379 5.14 -12.82 -9.08
N PHE A 380 4.89 -12.36 -7.86
CA PHE A 380 5.40 -11.06 -7.39
C PHE A 380 6.81 -11.29 -6.88
N SER A 381 7.78 -10.59 -7.48
CA SER A 381 9.18 -10.72 -7.12
C SER A 381 9.72 -9.41 -6.56
N PHE A 382 10.63 -9.53 -5.59
CA PHE A 382 11.50 -8.48 -5.08
C PHE A 382 12.48 -8.02 -6.15
N ALA A 383 12.02 -7.23 -7.12
CA ALA A 383 12.86 -6.75 -8.23
C ALA A 383 13.69 -7.85 -8.93
N GLY A 384 13.20 -9.10 -8.95
CA GLY A 384 13.87 -10.26 -9.57
C GLY A 384 14.72 -11.13 -8.63
N ILE A 385 14.93 -10.74 -7.36
CA ILE A 385 15.89 -11.40 -6.45
C ILE A 385 15.24 -12.52 -5.61
N GLY A 386 13.93 -12.43 -5.35
CA GLY A 386 13.19 -13.44 -4.59
C GLY A 386 11.70 -13.28 -4.76
N GLU A 387 10.92 -14.26 -4.29
CA GLU A 387 9.46 -14.22 -4.33
C GLU A 387 8.89 -13.53 -3.09
N ILE A 388 7.88 -12.68 -3.27
CA ILE A 388 7.18 -12.02 -2.17
C ILE A 388 6.02 -12.93 -1.76
N SER A 389 6.04 -13.41 -0.51
CA SER A 389 5.03 -14.32 0.01
C SER A 389 4.95 -14.24 1.53
N MET A 390 3.95 -14.91 2.11
CA MET A 390 3.92 -15.16 3.55
C MET A 390 5.15 -15.93 4.05
N ASN A 391 5.74 -16.80 3.22
CA ASN A 391 6.98 -17.50 3.56
C ASN A 391 8.16 -16.52 3.73
N SER A 392 8.24 -15.49 2.89
CA SER A 392 9.28 -14.45 2.99
C SER A 392 9.12 -13.65 4.29
N PHE A 393 7.89 -13.41 4.76
CA PHE A 393 7.65 -12.82 6.06
C PHE A 393 8.05 -13.74 7.22
N ALA A 394 7.77 -15.03 7.14
CA ALA A 394 8.23 -16.01 8.14
C ALA A 394 9.77 -16.04 8.23
N GLN A 395 10.46 -16.01 7.09
CA GLN A 395 11.93 -15.91 7.05
C GLN A 395 12.44 -14.60 7.66
N LEU A 396 11.74 -13.48 7.46
CA LEU A 396 12.09 -12.21 8.09
C LEU A 396 11.99 -12.30 9.61
N LEU A 397 10.91 -12.90 10.14
CA LEU A 397 10.73 -13.12 11.57
C LEU A 397 11.80 -14.05 12.15
N GLU A 398 12.08 -15.16 11.48
CA GLU A 398 13.10 -16.12 11.91
C GLU A 398 14.49 -15.48 11.98
N LYS A 399 14.88 -14.72 10.95
CA LYS A 399 16.15 -13.98 10.92
C LYS A 399 16.22 -12.91 12.01
N SER A 400 15.13 -12.18 12.21
CA SER A 400 15.04 -11.14 13.25
C SER A 400 15.17 -11.74 14.65
N TYR A 401 14.49 -12.86 14.91
CA TYR A 401 14.56 -13.60 16.17
C TYR A 401 15.96 -14.20 16.42
N SER A 402 16.56 -14.79 15.39
CA SER A 402 17.92 -15.34 15.45
C SER A 402 18.93 -14.24 15.75
N MET A 403 18.79 -13.07 15.11
CA MET A 403 19.63 -11.91 15.39
C MET A 403 19.47 -11.41 16.82
N LEU A 404 18.23 -11.26 17.31
CA LEU A 404 17.98 -10.86 18.70
C LEU A 404 18.61 -11.84 19.69
N THR A 405 18.44 -13.15 19.46
CA THR A 405 18.99 -14.20 20.32
C THR A 405 20.51 -14.18 20.32
N PHE A 406 21.13 -14.00 19.15
CA PHE A 406 22.57 -13.85 19.02
C PHE A 406 23.06 -12.62 19.80
N LEU A 407 22.44 -11.45 19.61
CA LEU A 407 22.83 -10.23 20.34
C LEU A 407 22.69 -10.38 21.86
N LEU A 408 21.63 -11.05 22.32
CA LEU A 408 21.43 -11.35 23.75
C LEU A 408 22.50 -12.29 24.32
N GLN A 409 23.05 -13.22 23.51
CA GLN A 409 24.15 -14.09 23.93
C GLN A 409 25.46 -13.32 24.07
N PHE A 410 25.73 -12.34 23.21
CA PHE A 410 26.94 -11.51 23.26
C PHE A 410 26.87 -10.36 24.27
N ALA A 411 25.69 -10.04 24.78
CA ALA A 411 25.50 -9.02 25.82
C ALA A 411 25.58 -9.57 27.25
N LYS A 412 25.62 -10.89 27.41
CA LYS A 412 26.04 -11.56 28.65
C LYS A 412 27.56 -11.69 28.67
#